data_AF-A0A5E7VU85-F1
#
_entry.id   AF-A0A5E7VU85-F1
#
_cell.length_a   1.000
_cell.length_b   1.000
_cell.length_c   1.000
_cell.angle_alpha   90.00
_cell.angle_beta   90.00
_cell.angle_gamma   90.00
#
_symmetry.space_group_name_H-M   'P 1'
#
loop_
_entity.id
_entity.type
_entity.pdbx_description
1 polymer ?
#
loop_
_entity_poly.entity_id
_entity_poly.type
_entity_poly.pdbx_seq_one_letter_code
_entity_poly.pdbx_strand_id
1 'polypeptide(L)'
;MSILESIGEIGKADKIYIKPRIPRDKARNAILSYAEDLDYDDIVVLIDDTVFGNSKNGLIVTEEAIIGKESFTDPFYFSLSKKPDVFAKKGFTSVTLYINDQKVISFTQPSFNDLISIFKKIERHIRVAAASQNTPVQEALPSIAASAQPILENQVAASGIAIEQETETQLIENSQIIGEAVVPDEQAQPPKSDASVESIFERIEKDTMIGSISTMKTVNSAFNFLGDILSDKTTSSEQIRRETSSYFAKTIIRIRTDYIERNKVIGLMNNVATLESLIFASGLLHLELSNRGMNITSIGYILNESIKNFLSLDNSRESNSTVVSLVAIAAKMASSQEELFSLFYLRQVMSNSRRELCDDKMGMDMLREAASQQSEQSFEDALHESFMVAIGHSIEEIGDITSDRTIIYNAKKCVDVILDSAQTGWR
;
A
#
# COMPACT_ATOMS: atom_id res chain seq x y z
N MET A 1 34.41 14.18 -10.21
CA MET A 1 33.61 13.00 -9.86
C MET A 1 32.17 13.39 -10.09
N SER A 2 31.43 12.63 -10.89
CA SER A 2 30.02 12.91 -11.18
C SER A 2 29.12 12.54 -10.01
N ILE A 3 27.87 13.02 -10.01
CA ILE A 3 26.91 12.61 -8.98
C ILE A 3 26.57 11.12 -9.12
N LEU A 4 26.51 10.61 -10.34
CA LEU A 4 26.30 9.18 -10.61
C LEU A 4 27.40 8.31 -9.98
N GLU A 5 28.67 8.70 -10.12
CA GLU A 5 29.81 7.99 -9.50
C GLU A 5 29.73 8.02 -7.97
N SER A 6 29.25 9.13 -7.40
CA SER A 6 29.16 9.32 -5.96
C SER A 6 28.01 8.53 -5.33
N ILE A 7 26.91 8.38 -6.07
CA ILE A 7 25.79 7.54 -5.69
C ILE A 7 26.16 6.05 -5.84
N GLY A 8 26.86 5.71 -6.92
CA GLY A 8 27.23 4.35 -7.26
C GLY A 8 26.02 3.45 -7.54
N GLU A 9 26.26 2.14 -7.61
CA GLU A 9 25.15 1.20 -7.71
C GLU A 9 24.41 1.08 -6.38
N ILE A 10 23.10 1.11 -6.48
CA ILE A 10 22.18 0.68 -5.45
C ILE A 10 21.51 -0.55 -6.05
N GLY A 11 21.31 -1.60 -5.25
CA GLY A 11 20.68 -2.83 -5.72
C GLY A 11 19.24 -2.59 -6.22
N LYS A 12 18.41 -3.62 -6.22
CA LYS A 12 16.99 -3.44 -6.55
C LYS A 12 16.32 -2.58 -5.45
N ALA A 13 16.25 -1.27 -5.66
CA ALA A 13 15.60 -0.30 -4.78
C ALA A 13 14.19 -0.02 -5.32
N ASP A 14 13.17 -0.24 -4.50
CA ASP A 14 11.79 -0.08 -4.94
C ASP A 14 11.46 1.41 -5.16
N LYS A 15 10.85 1.71 -6.31
CA LYS A 15 10.51 3.06 -6.79
C LYS A 15 11.67 4.08 -6.85
N ILE A 16 12.92 3.62 -6.85
CA ILE A 16 14.10 4.45 -7.07
C ILE A 16 14.92 3.92 -8.24
N TYR A 17 15.04 4.74 -9.28
CA TYR A 17 15.69 4.39 -10.54
C TYR A 17 16.95 5.22 -10.73
N ILE A 18 18.04 4.58 -11.12
CA ILE A 18 19.36 5.22 -11.30
C ILE A 18 19.85 4.90 -12.70
N LYS A 19 20.44 5.89 -13.37
CA LYS A 19 21.03 5.73 -14.71
C LYS A 19 22.03 4.56 -14.73
N PRO A 20 22.01 3.68 -15.74
CA PRO A 20 21.20 3.72 -16.97
C PRO A 20 19.83 3.03 -16.88
N ARG A 21 19.40 2.56 -15.71
CA ARG A 21 18.21 1.71 -15.52
C ARG A 21 16.95 2.52 -15.18
N ILE A 22 16.76 3.66 -15.83
CA ILE A 22 15.58 4.50 -15.66
C ILE A 22 14.52 4.12 -16.72
N PRO A 23 13.29 3.74 -16.34
CA PRO A 23 12.25 3.47 -17.32
C PRO A 23 11.84 4.74 -18.09
N ARG A 24 11.79 4.66 -19.41
CA ARG A 24 11.51 5.84 -20.29
C ARG A 24 10.12 6.43 -20.08
N ASP A 25 9.13 5.58 -19.85
CA ASP A 25 7.75 5.98 -19.56
C ASP A 25 7.65 6.77 -18.25
N LYS A 26 8.32 6.31 -17.19
CA LYS A 26 8.40 7.00 -15.90
C LYS A 26 9.11 8.34 -15.99
N ALA A 27 10.28 8.36 -16.61
CA ALA A 27 11.02 9.60 -16.83
C ALA A 27 10.22 10.61 -17.65
N ARG A 28 9.56 10.17 -18.74
CA ARG A 28 8.68 11.02 -19.55
C ARG A 28 7.54 11.62 -18.70
N ASN A 29 6.90 10.83 -17.85
CA ASN A 29 5.83 11.32 -16.99
C ASN A 29 6.31 12.35 -15.95
N ALA A 30 7.51 12.14 -15.40
CA ALA A 30 8.13 13.07 -14.47
C ALA A 30 8.51 14.40 -15.17
N ILE A 31 9.18 14.33 -16.32
CA ILE A 31 9.52 15.48 -17.18
C ILE A 31 8.26 16.30 -17.49
N LEU A 32 7.21 15.66 -18.01
CA LEU A 32 5.94 16.33 -18.35
C LEU A 32 5.16 16.86 -17.14
N SER A 33 5.49 16.44 -15.90
CA SER A 33 4.74 16.84 -14.70
C SER A 33 5.44 17.95 -13.90
N TYR A 34 6.78 17.95 -13.87
CA TYR A 34 7.55 18.84 -13.01
C TYR A 34 8.96 19.20 -13.47
N ALA A 35 9.36 18.79 -14.68
CA ALA A 35 10.71 19.08 -15.20
C ALA A 35 10.69 19.26 -16.74
N GLU A 36 9.79 20.10 -17.26
CA GLU A 36 9.51 20.20 -18.71
C GLU A 36 10.75 20.58 -19.55
N ASP A 37 11.68 21.34 -18.97
CA ASP A 37 12.92 21.78 -19.63
C ASP A 37 14.05 20.72 -19.60
N LEU A 38 13.79 19.54 -19.03
CA LEU A 38 14.82 18.52 -18.81
C LEU A 38 14.81 17.43 -19.88
N ASP A 39 15.98 17.12 -20.43
CA ASP A 39 16.17 15.97 -21.31
C ASP A 39 16.30 14.66 -20.51
N TYR A 40 15.77 13.57 -21.08
CA TYR A 40 15.83 12.23 -20.47
C TYR A 40 17.25 11.81 -20.08
N ASP A 41 18.23 12.16 -20.91
CA ASP A 41 19.62 11.76 -20.72
C ASP A 41 20.31 12.51 -19.57
N ASP A 42 19.75 13.62 -19.08
CA ASP A 42 20.28 14.38 -17.95
C ASP A 42 19.84 13.81 -16.59
N ILE A 43 18.83 12.94 -16.58
CA ILE A 43 18.33 12.31 -15.36
C ILE A 43 19.36 11.29 -14.86
N VAL A 44 19.87 11.52 -13.65
CA VAL A 44 20.77 10.60 -12.95
C VAL A 44 19.99 9.69 -11.99
N VAL A 45 19.05 10.26 -11.24
CA VAL A 45 18.13 9.53 -10.35
C VAL A 45 16.70 9.98 -10.59
N LEU A 46 15.78 9.03 -10.60
CA LEU A 46 14.35 9.26 -10.53
C LEU A 46 13.78 8.52 -9.32
N ILE A 47 13.17 9.25 -8.39
CA ILE A 47 12.45 8.72 -7.24
C ILE A 47 10.97 8.94 -7.50
N ASP A 48 10.21 7.85 -7.48
CA ASP A 48 8.77 7.87 -7.72
C ASP A 48 8.01 7.83 -6.40
N ASP A 49 7.34 8.93 -6.05
CA ASP A 49 6.49 8.98 -4.86
C ASP A 49 5.00 8.88 -5.19
N THR A 50 4.67 8.46 -6.41
CA THR A 50 3.28 8.19 -6.76
C THR A 50 2.86 6.83 -6.24
N VAL A 51 1.65 6.78 -5.69
CA VAL A 51 1.02 5.53 -5.25
C VAL A 51 1.01 4.51 -6.39
N PHE A 52 0.71 4.98 -7.60
CA PHE A 52 0.52 4.15 -8.81
C PHE A 52 1.77 3.98 -9.66
N GLY A 53 2.92 4.42 -9.16
CA GLY A 53 4.20 4.25 -9.86
C GLY A 53 4.24 4.90 -11.25
N ASN A 54 3.50 5.98 -11.47
CA ASN A 54 3.51 6.72 -12.74
C ASN A 54 4.55 7.86 -12.76
N SER A 55 5.24 8.11 -11.64
CA SER A 55 6.32 9.10 -11.48
C SER A 55 5.94 10.55 -11.73
N LYS A 56 4.65 10.90 -11.77
CA LYS A 56 4.20 12.30 -11.88
C LYS A 56 4.45 13.14 -10.61
N ASN A 57 4.70 12.49 -9.48
CA ASN A 57 5.16 13.07 -8.23
C ASN A 57 6.43 12.33 -7.76
N GLY A 58 7.30 13.02 -7.05
CA GLY A 58 8.58 12.50 -6.59
C GLY A 58 9.73 13.47 -6.87
N LEU A 59 10.89 12.91 -7.23
CA LEU A 59 12.13 13.67 -7.34
C LEU A 59 12.98 13.19 -8.52
N ILE A 60 13.52 14.14 -9.27
CA ILE A 60 14.61 13.96 -10.22
C ILE A 60 15.88 14.58 -9.65
N VAL A 61 16.99 13.86 -9.80
CA VAL A 61 18.34 14.39 -9.56
C VAL A 61 19.13 14.32 -10.86
N THR A 62 19.76 15.42 -11.23
CA THR A 62 20.67 15.56 -12.37
C THR A 62 22.08 15.90 -11.87
N GLU A 63 23.03 16.09 -12.78
CA GLU A 63 24.35 16.62 -12.41
C GLU A 63 24.28 18.09 -11.93
N GLU A 64 23.21 18.82 -12.27
CA GLU A 64 23.12 20.27 -12.04
C GLU A 64 22.06 20.68 -11.01
N ALA A 65 21.05 19.86 -10.77
CA ALA A 65 19.88 20.23 -9.98
C ALA A 65 19.18 19.06 -9.28
N ILE A 66 18.45 19.40 -8.22
CA ILE A 66 17.41 18.59 -7.62
C ILE A 66 16.07 19.24 -7.98
N ILE A 67 15.21 18.48 -8.65
CA ILE A 67 13.90 18.92 -9.14
C ILE A 67 12.86 17.97 -8.59
N GLY A 68 11.76 18.45 -8.06
CA GLY A 68 10.75 17.55 -7.52
C GLY A 68 9.39 18.18 -7.41
N LYS A 69 8.43 17.33 -7.08
CA LYS A 69 7.03 17.71 -6.91
C LYS A 69 6.38 16.76 -5.92
N GLU A 70 5.92 17.30 -4.80
CA GLU A 70 4.99 16.57 -3.93
C GLU A 70 3.61 16.57 -4.60
N SER A 71 2.79 15.57 -4.27
CA SER A 71 1.44 15.48 -4.83
C SER A 71 0.72 16.80 -4.67
N PHE A 72 0.23 17.32 -5.79
CA PHE A 72 -0.59 18.52 -5.81
C PHE A 72 0.09 19.84 -5.37
N THR A 73 1.43 19.87 -5.38
CA THR A 73 2.22 21.09 -5.18
C THR A 73 2.84 21.56 -6.49
N ASP A 74 3.27 22.83 -6.52
CA ASP A 74 4.12 23.33 -7.59
C ASP A 74 5.50 22.63 -7.54
N PRO A 75 6.09 22.33 -8.71
CA PRO A 75 7.46 21.85 -8.78
C PRO A 75 8.44 22.77 -8.06
N PHE A 76 9.40 22.18 -7.35
CA PHE A 76 10.54 22.91 -6.83
C PHE A 76 11.80 22.60 -7.64
N TYR A 77 12.73 23.54 -7.63
CA TYR A 77 14.02 23.43 -8.31
C TYR A 77 15.13 23.99 -7.42
N PHE A 78 16.17 23.20 -7.18
CA PHE A 78 17.37 23.63 -6.48
C PHE A 78 18.61 23.30 -7.33
N SER A 79 19.34 24.34 -7.73
CA SER A 79 20.63 24.15 -8.42
C SER A 79 21.71 23.69 -7.42
N LEU A 80 22.40 22.61 -7.78
CA LEU A 80 23.54 22.07 -7.03
C LEU A 80 24.73 23.02 -7.02
N SER A 81 24.84 23.91 -8.02
CA SER A 81 25.87 24.96 -8.07
C SER A 81 25.80 25.91 -6.86
N LYS A 82 24.60 26.09 -6.28
CA LYS A 82 24.36 26.91 -5.09
C LYS A 82 24.70 26.20 -3.78
N LYS A 83 25.17 24.95 -3.84
CA LYS A 83 25.59 24.13 -2.69
C LYS A 83 24.51 24.05 -1.61
N PRO A 84 23.30 23.60 -1.97
CA PRO A 84 22.23 23.46 -0.98
C PRO A 84 22.64 22.49 0.14
N ASP A 85 22.24 22.78 1.38
CA ASP A 85 22.34 21.79 2.45
C ASP A 85 21.16 20.83 2.34
N VAL A 86 21.44 19.54 2.19
CA VAL A 86 20.44 18.52 1.89
C VAL A 86 20.50 17.44 2.95
N PHE A 87 19.38 17.16 3.62
CA PHE A 87 19.30 16.05 4.56
C PHE A 87 17.88 15.46 4.59
N ALA A 88 17.78 14.19 4.98
CA ALA A 88 16.51 13.49 5.11
C ALA A 88 16.26 13.10 6.57
N LYS A 89 15.02 13.29 7.04
CA LYS A 89 14.57 12.83 8.36
C LYS A 89 13.54 11.72 8.20
N LYS A 90 13.75 10.61 8.91
CA LYS A 90 12.80 9.51 8.97
C LYS A 90 11.72 9.84 10.01
N GLY A 91 10.48 9.95 9.56
CA GLY A 91 9.30 9.95 10.43
C GLY A 91 8.79 8.53 10.69
N PHE A 92 7.61 8.44 11.29
CA PHE A 92 6.97 7.14 11.55
C PHE A 92 6.50 6.47 10.25
N THR A 93 5.90 7.24 9.34
CA THR A 93 5.27 6.76 8.09
C THR A 93 5.89 7.33 6.82
N SER A 94 6.96 8.14 6.92
CA SER A 94 7.54 8.82 5.78
C SER A 94 9.02 9.13 5.97
N VAL A 95 9.70 9.46 4.87
CA VAL A 95 11.02 10.10 4.88
C VAL A 95 10.87 11.48 4.27
N THR A 96 11.12 12.52 5.05
CA THR A 96 11.02 13.90 4.59
C THR A 96 12.39 14.44 4.20
N LEU A 97 12.50 14.95 2.97
CA LEU A 97 13.66 15.67 2.47
C LEU A 97 13.57 17.13 2.87
N TYR A 98 14.68 17.65 3.39
CA TYR A 98 14.89 19.05 3.70
C TYR A 98 16.02 19.59 2.84
N ILE A 99 15.83 20.80 2.32
CA ILE A 99 16.85 21.55 1.59
C ILE A 99 16.94 22.95 2.21
N ASN A 100 18.13 23.35 2.66
CA ASN A 100 18.37 24.61 3.38
C ASN A 100 17.40 24.81 4.56
N ASP A 101 17.26 23.78 5.39
CA ASP A 101 16.33 23.69 6.54
C ASP A 101 14.82 23.79 6.20
N GLN A 102 14.46 23.90 4.93
CA GLN A 102 13.06 23.90 4.48
C GLN A 102 12.63 22.48 4.11
N LYS A 103 11.45 22.05 4.59
CA LYS A 103 10.79 20.84 4.10
C LYS A 103 10.45 21.05 2.62
N VAL A 104 10.93 20.16 1.75
CA VAL A 104 10.66 20.25 0.30
C VAL A 104 9.74 19.14 -0.22
N ILE A 105 9.82 17.93 0.33
CA ILE A 105 8.94 16.80 -0.04
C ILE A 105 8.98 15.71 1.05
N SER A 106 7.84 15.07 1.31
CA SER A 106 7.75 13.85 2.12
C SER A 106 7.49 12.64 1.25
N PHE A 107 8.37 11.65 1.31
CA PHE A 107 8.22 10.39 0.60
C PHE A 107 7.50 9.35 1.46
N THR A 108 6.50 8.70 0.89
CA THR A 108 5.75 7.61 1.55
C THR A 108 5.89 6.29 0.82
N GLN A 109 6.27 6.33 -0.47
CA GLN A 109 6.19 5.17 -1.36
C GLN A 109 7.52 4.38 -1.49
N PRO A 110 8.69 5.01 -1.66
CA PRO A 110 9.95 4.28 -1.78
C PRO A 110 10.46 3.77 -0.43
N SER A 111 11.35 2.76 -0.48
CA SER A 111 12.00 2.19 0.70
C SER A 111 12.70 3.27 1.54
N PHE A 112 12.33 3.38 2.82
CA PHE A 112 12.85 4.42 3.72
C PHE A 112 14.38 4.31 3.90
N ASN A 113 14.91 3.09 3.97
CA ASN A 113 16.35 2.88 4.13
C ASN A 113 17.12 3.28 2.87
N ASP A 114 16.57 2.98 1.69
CA ASP A 114 17.21 3.32 0.41
C ASP A 114 17.15 4.83 0.16
N LEU A 115 16.04 5.49 0.50
CA LEU A 115 15.92 6.95 0.46
C LEU A 115 16.97 7.63 1.33
N ILE A 116 17.08 7.22 2.59
CA ILE A 116 18.08 7.79 3.52
C ILE A 116 19.49 7.56 2.99
N SER A 117 19.77 6.37 2.45
CA SER A 117 21.07 6.04 1.85
C SER A 117 21.39 6.95 0.66
N ILE A 118 20.44 7.15 -0.25
CA ILE A 118 20.59 8.01 -1.43
C ILE A 118 20.81 9.46 -1.03
N PHE A 119 19.98 10.01 -0.14
CA PHE A 119 20.11 11.40 0.25
C PHE A 119 21.43 11.68 0.97
N LYS A 120 21.92 10.74 1.80
CA LYS A 120 23.26 10.84 2.39
C LYS A 120 24.38 10.85 1.34
N LYS A 121 24.25 10.07 0.26
CA LYS A 121 25.24 10.05 -0.83
C LYS A 121 25.20 11.35 -1.64
N ILE A 122 24.01 11.88 -1.91
CA ILE A 122 23.82 13.18 -2.57
C ILE A 122 24.40 14.31 -1.72
N GLU A 123 24.06 14.37 -0.43
CA GLU A 123 24.62 15.33 0.54
C GLU A 123 26.16 15.29 0.54
N ARG A 124 26.73 14.09 0.63
CA ARG A 124 28.19 13.91 0.58
C ARG A 124 28.80 14.42 -0.71
N HIS A 125 28.18 14.14 -1.85
CA HIS A 125 28.65 14.63 -3.16
C HIS A 125 28.70 16.16 -3.19
N ILE A 126 27.62 16.82 -2.78
CA ILE A 126 27.52 18.29 -2.74
C ILE A 126 28.61 18.88 -1.82
N ARG A 127 28.85 18.27 -0.66
CA ARG A 127 29.90 18.71 0.28
C ARG A 127 31.33 18.52 -0.25
N VAL A 128 31.62 17.39 -0.90
CA VAL A 128 32.94 17.14 -1.48
C VAL A 128 33.20 18.10 -2.65
N ALA A 129 32.20 18.35 -3.50
CA ALA A 129 32.28 19.35 -4.56
C ALA A 129 32.54 20.77 -4.01
N ALA A 130 31.97 21.09 -2.85
CA ALA A 130 32.24 22.36 -2.15
C ALA A 130 33.68 22.47 -1.61
N ALA A 131 34.27 21.36 -1.14
CA ALA A 131 35.63 21.33 -0.61
C ALA A 131 36.71 21.40 -1.71
N SER A 132 36.46 20.86 -2.90
CA SER A 132 37.42 20.86 -4.02
C SER A 132 37.64 22.23 -4.67
N GLN A 133 36.84 23.25 -4.36
CA GLN A 133 37.01 24.62 -4.87
C GLN A 133 37.59 25.61 -3.85
N ASN A 134 37.87 25.17 -2.61
CA ASN A 134 38.49 25.98 -1.56
C ASN A 134 39.92 25.53 -1.26
N THR A 135 40.76 25.36 -2.29
CA THR A 135 42.21 25.22 -2.11
C THR A 135 42.87 26.57 -2.37
N PRO A 136 43.44 27.24 -1.34
CA PRO A 136 44.36 28.35 -1.57
C PRO A 136 45.56 27.82 -2.36
N VAL A 137 45.91 28.53 -3.44
CA VAL A 137 47.21 28.37 -4.08
C VAL A 137 48.28 28.70 -3.04
N GLN A 138 49.11 27.73 -2.66
CA GLN A 138 50.37 28.02 -2.00
C GLN A 138 51.49 27.15 -2.56
N GLU A 139 52.52 27.86 -3.00
CA GLU A 139 53.71 27.43 -3.73
C GLU A 139 54.59 26.44 -2.95
N ALA A 140 55.48 25.78 -3.69
CA ALA A 140 56.35 24.70 -3.25
C ALA A 140 57.55 25.12 -2.35
N LEU A 141 57.75 24.35 -1.25
CA LEU A 141 59.00 23.77 -0.63
C LEU A 141 60.16 24.70 -0.16
N PRO A 142 60.97 24.35 0.91
CA PRO A 142 61.55 23.01 1.15
C PRO A 142 61.75 22.51 2.62
N SER A 143 62.14 21.23 2.68
CA SER A 143 62.60 20.35 3.79
C SER A 143 63.56 20.94 4.84
N ILE A 144 63.39 20.57 6.12
CA ILE A 144 64.47 20.22 7.09
C ILE A 144 63.99 19.07 8.03
N ALA A 145 64.91 18.16 8.32
CA ALA A 145 64.77 16.87 9.03
C ALA A 145 64.99 16.93 10.56
N ALA A 146 64.71 15.76 11.21
CA ALA A 146 65.20 15.26 12.52
C ALA A 146 64.54 15.89 13.78
N SER A 147 64.23 15.21 14.90
CA SER A 147 64.55 13.86 15.42
C SER A 147 63.82 13.62 16.76
N ALA A 148 63.77 12.34 17.18
CA ALA A 148 63.80 11.81 18.56
C ALA A 148 62.48 11.48 19.33
N GLN A 149 62.38 10.19 19.69
CA GLN A 149 61.46 9.49 20.61
C GLN A 149 61.86 9.69 22.11
N PRO A 150 61.45 8.84 23.09
CA PRO A 150 60.14 8.46 23.66
C PRO A 150 60.16 8.64 25.22
N ILE A 151 59.14 8.16 25.96
CA ILE A 151 59.10 7.67 27.37
C ILE A 151 57.60 7.57 27.75
N LEU A 152 57.06 6.66 28.56
CA LEU A 152 57.23 5.25 28.96
C LEU A 152 55.98 4.95 29.84
N GLU A 153 55.57 3.69 29.82
CA GLU A 153 54.64 2.94 30.66
C GLU A 153 54.29 3.43 32.08
N ASN A 154 53.06 3.09 32.52
CA ASN A 154 52.93 2.15 33.63
C ASN A 154 51.57 1.42 33.65
N GLN A 155 51.64 0.10 33.68
CA GLN A 155 50.61 -0.87 34.04
C GLN A 155 50.63 -1.14 35.55
N VAL A 156 49.50 -1.56 36.16
CA VAL A 156 49.33 -2.68 37.13
C VAL A 156 47.81 -3.00 37.17
N ALA A 157 47.28 -4.15 36.68
CA ALA A 157 47.05 -5.47 37.33
C ALA A 157 46.23 -5.41 38.65
N ALA A 158 45.41 -6.37 39.11
CA ALA A 158 44.65 -7.51 38.59
C ALA A 158 43.85 -8.08 39.80
N SER A 159 42.77 -8.83 39.52
CA SER A 159 42.22 -9.95 40.34
C SER A 159 41.31 -9.70 41.57
N GLY A 160 40.20 -10.46 41.64
CA GLY A 160 39.51 -10.78 42.90
C GLY A 160 38.04 -11.21 42.79
N ILE A 161 37.78 -12.50 43.00
CA ILE A 161 36.50 -13.25 42.96
C ILE A 161 35.61 -12.99 44.19
N ALA A 162 34.27 -13.02 44.06
CA ALA A 162 33.34 -13.65 45.04
C ALA A 162 31.88 -13.73 44.51
N ILE A 163 31.19 -14.79 44.95
CA ILE A 163 29.83 -15.27 44.63
C ILE A 163 28.90 -14.94 45.83
N GLU A 164 27.59 -14.71 45.60
CA GLU A 164 26.41 -15.09 46.44
C GLU A 164 25.14 -14.41 45.86
N GLN A 165 24.18 -15.16 45.26
CA GLN A 165 22.98 -15.83 45.81
C GLN A 165 21.68 -14.98 45.90
N GLU A 166 20.69 -15.45 45.10
CA GLU A 166 19.21 -15.54 45.24
C GLU A 166 18.41 -14.59 46.15
N THR A 167 17.29 -14.04 45.61
CA THR A 167 15.93 -14.32 46.15
C THR A 167 14.82 -14.02 45.13
N GLU A 168 13.94 -15.01 44.90
CA GLU A 168 12.62 -14.89 44.27
C GLU A 168 11.59 -14.33 45.26
N THR A 169 10.50 -13.73 44.76
CA THR A 169 9.24 -13.61 45.54
C THR A 169 8.03 -13.77 44.62
N GLN A 170 7.26 -14.84 44.89
CA GLN A 170 5.91 -15.13 44.38
C GLN A 170 4.85 -14.43 45.25
N LEU A 171 3.70 -14.03 44.68
CA LEU A 171 2.39 -13.97 45.38
C LEU A 171 1.25 -14.20 44.35
N ILE A 172 0.63 -15.40 44.30
CA ILE A 172 -0.61 -15.89 44.97
C ILE A 172 -1.92 -15.62 44.17
N GLU A 173 -2.52 -16.73 43.72
CA GLU A 173 -3.93 -16.89 43.35
C GLU A 173 -4.84 -16.92 44.60
N ASN A 174 -6.11 -16.51 44.44
CA ASN A 174 -7.18 -17.14 45.21
C ASN A 174 -8.52 -17.12 44.43
N SER A 175 -9.07 -18.32 44.26
CA SER A 175 -10.41 -18.61 43.76
C SER A 175 -11.42 -18.60 44.91
N GLN A 176 -12.69 -18.27 44.65
CA GLN A 176 -13.82 -19.05 45.18
C GLN A 176 -15.16 -18.75 44.50
N ILE A 177 -15.92 -19.83 44.35
CA ILE A 177 -17.20 -20.04 43.66
C ILE A 177 -18.32 -20.10 44.70
N ILE A 178 -19.51 -19.55 44.43
CA ILE A 178 -20.82 -20.14 44.82
C ILE A 178 -21.87 -19.74 43.76
N GLY A 179 -22.69 -20.69 43.29
CA GLY A 179 -23.83 -20.45 42.40
C GLY A 179 -25.19 -20.64 43.10
N GLU A 180 -26.26 -20.11 42.50
CA GLU A 180 -27.48 -20.82 42.04
C GLU A 180 -28.55 -19.82 41.55
N ALA A 181 -29.50 -20.32 40.75
CA ALA A 181 -30.40 -19.60 39.85
C ALA A 181 -31.65 -18.95 40.50
N VAL A 182 -32.29 -18.00 39.77
CA VAL A 182 -33.75 -17.85 39.48
C VAL A 182 -34.01 -16.53 38.70
N VAL A 183 -35.03 -16.56 37.83
CA VAL A 183 -35.43 -15.66 36.72
C VAL A 183 -36.27 -14.43 37.19
N PRO A 184 -36.91 -13.62 36.30
CA PRO A 184 -36.56 -12.25 35.87
C PRO A 184 -37.48 -11.13 36.43
N ASP A 185 -37.02 -9.87 36.51
CA ASP A 185 -37.85 -8.74 36.05
C ASP A 185 -37.12 -7.37 35.99
N GLU A 186 -37.62 -6.58 35.03
CA GLU A 186 -37.73 -5.12 34.95
C GLU A 186 -36.58 -4.14 35.33
N GLN A 187 -36.21 -3.37 34.30
CA GLN A 187 -35.88 -1.94 34.31
C GLN A 187 -34.67 -1.48 35.15
N ALA A 188 -33.48 -1.60 34.55
CA ALA A 188 -32.36 -0.72 34.85
C ALA A 188 -31.92 -0.01 33.56
N GLN A 189 -32.03 1.33 33.56
CA GLN A 189 -31.52 2.19 32.50
C GLN A 189 -30.04 1.86 32.21
N PRO A 190 -29.61 1.81 30.94
CA PRO A 190 -28.22 1.57 30.64
C PRO A 190 -27.35 2.70 31.19
N PRO A 191 -26.14 2.40 31.69
CA PRO A 191 -25.22 3.40 32.17
C PRO A 191 -24.87 4.35 31.03
N LYS A 192 -24.68 5.63 31.39
CA LYS A 192 -24.34 6.71 30.47
C LYS A 192 -23.19 6.30 29.56
N SER A 193 -23.45 6.44 28.26
CA SER A 193 -22.58 6.16 27.13
C SER A 193 -21.13 6.60 27.37
N ASP A 194 -20.20 5.66 27.28
CA ASP A 194 -18.89 5.97 26.70
C ASP A 194 -19.15 6.67 25.37
N ALA A 195 -18.46 7.78 25.12
CA ALA A 195 -18.64 8.58 23.90
C ALA A 195 -18.56 7.67 22.67
N SER A 196 -19.72 7.29 22.13
CA SER A 196 -19.81 6.49 20.92
C SER A 196 -19.31 7.38 19.80
N VAL A 197 -18.10 7.15 19.33
CA VAL A 197 -17.66 7.69 18.04
C VAL A 197 -18.71 7.19 17.04
N GLU A 198 -19.47 8.12 16.47
CA GLU A 198 -20.50 7.82 15.49
C GLU A 198 -19.80 7.22 14.26
N SER A 199 -20.26 6.04 13.82
CA SER A 199 -19.67 5.34 12.68
C SER A 199 -19.77 6.21 11.42
N ILE A 200 -18.71 6.27 10.62
CA ILE A 200 -18.71 6.94 9.31
C ILE A 200 -19.61 6.23 8.30
N PHE A 201 -20.00 4.98 8.59
CA PHE A 201 -20.81 4.17 7.70
C PHE A 201 -22.29 4.25 8.09
N GLU A 202 -23.09 4.77 7.17
CA GLU A 202 -24.54 4.81 7.32
C GLU A 202 -25.14 3.41 7.21
N ARG A 203 -26.13 3.14 8.07
CA ARG A 203 -26.87 1.88 8.03
C ARG A 203 -27.76 1.79 6.79
N ILE A 204 -27.56 0.74 5.99
CA ILE A 204 -28.36 0.44 4.79
C ILE A 204 -29.26 -0.78 5.05
N GLU A 205 -30.56 -0.66 4.75
CA GLU A 205 -31.58 -1.68 5.00
C GLU A 205 -31.59 -2.82 3.96
N LYS A 206 -30.46 -3.52 3.74
CA LYS A 206 -30.46 -4.75 2.92
C LYS A 206 -29.17 -5.56 3.05
N ASP A 207 -29.22 -6.76 3.63
CA ASP A 207 -28.05 -7.65 3.75
C ASP A 207 -28.40 -9.12 3.44
N THR A 208 -28.87 -9.35 2.21
CA THR A 208 -29.32 -10.68 1.79
C THR A 208 -28.22 -11.49 1.11
N MET A 209 -27.23 -10.83 0.50
CA MET A 209 -26.21 -11.50 -0.32
C MET A 209 -25.26 -12.33 0.52
N ILE A 210 -24.87 -11.86 1.71
CA ILE A 210 -23.89 -12.56 2.55
C ILE A 210 -24.41 -13.94 2.98
N GLY A 211 -25.70 -14.06 3.29
CA GLY A 211 -26.34 -15.34 3.62
C GLY A 211 -26.40 -16.32 2.43
N SER A 212 -26.60 -15.82 1.20
CA SER A 212 -26.52 -16.66 0.00
C SER A 212 -25.10 -17.14 -0.28
N ILE A 213 -24.08 -16.31 0.00
CA ILE A 213 -22.67 -16.67 -0.20
C ILE A 213 -22.21 -17.70 0.83
N SER A 214 -22.58 -17.54 2.10
CA SER A 214 -22.18 -18.47 3.19
C SER A 214 -22.77 -19.88 3.01
N THR A 215 -23.87 -20.01 2.29
CA THR A 215 -24.54 -21.29 2.00
C THR A 215 -24.10 -21.93 0.68
N MET A 216 -23.21 -21.29 -0.09
CA MET A 216 -22.70 -21.85 -1.34
C MET A 216 -22.02 -23.21 -1.10
N LYS A 217 -22.45 -24.23 -1.86
CA LYS A 217 -21.90 -25.59 -1.75
C LYS A 217 -20.38 -25.62 -1.91
N THR A 218 -19.82 -24.76 -2.76
CA THR A 218 -18.37 -24.60 -2.99
C THR A 218 -17.60 -24.08 -1.78
N VAL A 219 -18.24 -23.32 -0.88
CA VAL A 219 -17.68 -22.85 0.39
C VAL A 219 -17.64 -24.00 1.39
N ASN A 220 -18.71 -24.80 1.44
CA ASN A 220 -18.82 -25.96 2.32
C ASN A 220 -18.00 -27.17 1.84
N SER A 221 -17.78 -27.31 0.54
CA SER A 221 -16.96 -28.37 -0.08
C SER A 221 -15.49 -27.98 -0.27
N ALA A 222 -15.10 -26.75 0.07
CA ALA A 222 -13.71 -26.31 0.09
C ALA A 222 -12.82 -27.13 1.06
N PHE A 223 -13.43 -27.94 1.94
CA PHE A 223 -12.76 -28.93 2.78
C PHE A 223 -12.61 -30.33 2.13
N ASN A 224 -13.27 -30.61 0.99
CA ASN A 224 -13.20 -31.90 0.27
C ASN A 224 -12.30 -31.85 -0.99
N PHE A 225 -11.37 -30.89 -1.03
CA PHE A 225 -10.50 -30.56 -2.17
C PHE A 225 -9.68 -31.74 -2.75
N LEU A 226 -9.35 -32.76 -1.95
CA LEU A 226 -8.55 -33.91 -2.44
C LEU A 226 -9.35 -34.96 -3.22
N GLY A 227 -10.68 -35.04 -3.05
CA GLY A 227 -11.49 -36.11 -3.64
C GLY A 227 -11.81 -35.90 -5.12
N ASP A 228 -12.14 -34.66 -5.52
CA ASP A 228 -12.60 -34.36 -6.88
C ASP A 228 -11.46 -34.08 -7.87
N ILE A 229 -10.28 -33.68 -7.37
CA ILE A 229 -9.04 -33.52 -8.18
C ILE A 229 -8.57 -34.84 -8.80
N LEU A 230 -8.94 -35.97 -8.20
CA LEU A 230 -8.66 -37.32 -8.72
C LEU A 230 -9.79 -37.85 -9.62
N SER A 231 -10.85 -37.07 -9.85
CA SER A 231 -11.94 -37.45 -10.75
C SER A 231 -11.74 -36.80 -12.13
N ASP A 232 -11.35 -37.64 -13.08
CA ASP A 232 -10.90 -37.32 -14.45
C ASP A 232 -12.02 -36.81 -15.40
N LYS A 233 -13.03 -36.06 -14.92
CA LYS A 233 -14.25 -35.74 -15.68
C LYS A 233 -14.69 -34.27 -15.73
N THR A 234 -13.95 -33.30 -15.20
CA THR A 234 -14.33 -31.88 -15.30
C THR A 234 -13.55 -31.15 -16.40
N THR A 235 -14.23 -30.35 -17.22
CA THR A 235 -13.55 -29.49 -18.21
C THR A 235 -12.75 -28.39 -17.52
N SER A 236 -11.69 -27.88 -18.16
CA SER A 236 -10.88 -26.75 -17.65
C SER A 236 -11.75 -25.52 -17.32
N SER A 237 -12.82 -25.28 -18.10
CA SER A 237 -13.76 -24.19 -17.84
C SER A 237 -14.55 -24.36 -16.53
N GLU A 238 -14.95 -25.59 -16.20
CA GLU A 238 -15.70 -25.90 -14.98
C GLU A 238 -14.80 -25.81 -13.74
N GLN A 239 -13.53 -26.21 -13.90
CA GLN A 239 -12.51 -26.06 -12.87
C GLN A 239 -12.24 -24.58 -12.56
N ILE A 240 -12.06 -23.74 -13.58
CA ILE A 240 -11.87 -22.30 -13.42
C ILE A 240 -13.09 -21.66 -12.73
N ARG A 241 -14.32 -21.98 -13.18
CA ARG A 241 -15.56 -21.47 -12.56
C ARG A 241 -15.64 -21.84 -11.08
N ARG A 242 -15.38 -23.11 -10.75
CA ARG A 242 -15.42 -23.60 -9.36
C ARG A 242 -14.37 -22.89 -8.50
N GLU A 243 -13.15 -22.77 -8.99
CA GLU A 243 -12.06 -22.18 -8.20
C GLU A 243 -12.23 -20.68 -8.01
N THR A 244 -12.67 -19.96 -9.04
CA THR A 244 -12.96 -18.52 -8.93
C THR A 244 -14.15 -18.24 -8.01
N SER A 245 -15.23 -19.02 -8.09
CA SER A 245 -16.35 -18.89 -7.13
C SER A 245 -15.94 -19.20 -5.69
N SER A 246 -15.09 -20.21 -5.48
CA SER A 246 -14.54 -20.54 -4.15
C SER A 246 -13.68 -19.40 -3.62
N TYR A 247 -12.82 -18.83 -4.46
CA TYR A 247 -11.99 -17.68 -4.13
C TYR A 247 -12.83 -16.46 -3.74
N PHE A 248 -13.80 -16.06 -4.57
CA PHE A 248 -14.68 -14.92 -4.27
C PHE A 248 -15.41 -15.09 -2.95
N ALA A 249 -16.04 -16.26 -2.74
CA ALA A 249 -16.75 -16.50 -1.49
C ALA A 249 -15.84 -16.42 -0.26
N LYS A 250 -14.65 -17.05 -0.30
CA LYS A 250 -13.69 -17.01 0.82
C LYS A 250 -13.23 -15.59 1.14
N THR A 251 -12.90 -14.81 0.12
CA THR A 251 -12.44 -13.42 0.31
C THR A 251 -13.56 -12.55 0.87
N ILE A 252 -14.78 -12.66 0.32
CA ILE A 252 -15.94 -11.90 0.78
C ILE A 252 -16.31 -12.27 2.22
N ILE A 253 -16.41 -13.57 2.54
CA ILE A 253 -16.71 -14.03 3.90
C ILE A 253 -15.65 -13.55 4.88
N ARG A 254 -14.38 -13.62 4.52
CA ARG A 254 -13.28 -13.15 5.38
C ARG A 254 -13.40 -11.65 5.66
N ILE A 255 -13.62 -10.82 4.65
CA ILE A 255 -13.83 -9.37 4.83
C ILE A 255 -15.09 -9.11 5.67
N ARG A 256 -16.19 -9.79 5.36
CA ARG A 256 -17.49 -9.54 5.99
C ARG A 256 -17.55 -10.00 7.44
N THR A 257 -17.09 -11.21 7.72
CA THR A 257 -17.18 -11.80 9.06
C THR A 257 -15.99 -11.42 9.92
N ASP A 258 -14.75 -11.55 9.41
CA ASP A 258 -13.54 -11.39 10.25
C ASP A 258 -13.18 -9.93 10.51
N TYR A 259 -13.62 -9.01 9.64
CA TYR A 259 -13.34 -7.57 9.75
C TYR A 259 -14.61 -6.76 10.05
N ILE A 260 -15.61 -6.78 9.17
CA ILE A 260 -16.80 -5.91 9.32
C ILE A 260 -17.68 -6.32 10.52
N GLU A 261 -18.13 -7.56 10.58
CA GLU A 261 -19.02 -8.05 11.67
C GLU A 261 -18.26 -8.11 13.00
N ARG A 262 -17.02 -8.61 12.98
CA ARG A 262 -16.17 -8.70 14.18
C ARG A 262 -15.92 -7.33 14.81
N ASN A 263 -15.66 -6.31 14.00
CA ASN A 263 -15.47 -4.94 14.47
C ASN A 263 -16.78 -4.17 14.63
N LYS A 264 -17.92 -4.82 14.41
CA LYS A 264 -19.28 -4.26 14.58
C LYS A 264 -19.54 -3.03 13.72
N VAL A 265 -19.01 -3.02 12.49
CA VAL A 265 -19.24 -1.95 11.51
C VAL A 265 -20.62 -2.13 10.87
N ILE A 266 -21.68 -1.84 11.63
CA ILE A 266 -23.08 -2.11 11.24
C ILE A 266 -23.44 -1.44 9.92
N GLY A 267 -22.91 -0.25 9.64
CA GLY A 267 -23.14 0.47 8.39
C GLY A 267 -22.75 -0.34 7.14
N LEU A 268 -21.74 -1.20 7.24
CA LEU A 268 -21.27 -2.05 6.16
C LEU A 268 -21.88 -3.45 6.13
N MET A 269 -22.80 -3.79 7.04
CA MET A 269 -23.54 -5.04 7.00
C MET A 269 -24.67 -4.96 5.97
N ASN A 270 -24.31 -4.85 4.69
CA ASN A 270 -25.27 -4.67 3.59
C ASN A 270 -24.79 -5.25 2.23
N ASN A 271 -25.67 -5.27 1.22
CA ASN A 271 -25.38 -5.79 -0.12
C ASN A 271 -24.34 -4.95 -0.90
N VAL A 272 -24.30 -3.63 -0.71
CA VAL A 272 -23.33 -2.74 -1.38
C VAL A 272 -21.91 -3.10 -0.95
N ALA A 273 -21.67 -3.24 0.35
CA ALA A 273 -20.37 -3.64 0.89
C ALA A 273 -19.97 -5.06 0.46
N THR A 274 -20.95 -5.96 0.28
CA THR A 274 -20.73 -7.30 -0.27
C THR A 274 -20.27 -7.23 -1.73
N LEU A 275 -20.89 -6.37 -2.55
CA LEU A 275 -20.51 -6.16 -3.94
C LEU A 275 -19.15 -5.43 -4.07
N GLU A 276 -18.85 -4.45 -3.21
CA GLU A 276 -17.52 -3.84 -3.15
C GLU A 276 -16.44 -4.87 -2.78
N SER A 277 -16.75 -5.82 -1.89
CA SER A 277 -15.84 -6.94 -1.57
C SER A 277 -15.62 -7.87 -2.77
N LEU A 278 -16.65 -8.10 -3.59
CA LEU A 278 -16.53 -8.86 -4.85
C LEU A 278 -15.68 -8.11 -5.88
N ILE A 279 -15.88 -6.80 -6.02
CA ILE A 279 -15.10 -5.94 -6.92
C ILE A 279 -13.62 -5.96 -6.49
N PHE A 280 -13.33 -5.83 -5.19
CA PHE A 280 -11.98 -5.96 -4.64
C PHE A 280 -11.36 -7.33 -4.91
N ALA A 281 -12.08 -8.42 -4.66
CA ALA A 281 -11.59 -9.77 -4.96
C ALA A 281 -11.31 -9.94 -6.46
N SER A 282 -12.18 -9.39 -7.32
CA SER A 282 -11.99 -9.40 -8.77
C SER A 282 -10.77 -8.57 -9.20
N GLY A 283 -10.54 -7.41 -8.58
CA GLY A 283 -9.37 -6.56 -8.82
C GLY A 283 -8.07 -7.21 -8.36
N LEU A 284 -8.08 -7.92 -7.24
CA LEU A 284 -6.91 -8.67 -6.76
C LEU A 284 -6.59 -9.84 -7.70
N LEU A 285 -7.62 -10.56 -8.17
CA LEU A 285 -7.44 -11.62 -9.15
C LEU A 285 -6.92 -11.08 -10.48
N HIS A 286 -7.45 -9.96 -10.94
CA HIS A 286 -6.98 -9.24 -12.13
C HIS A 286 -5.48 -8.89 -12.03
N LEU A 287 -5.08 -8.30 -10.91
CA LEU A 287 -3.70 -7.90 -10.63
C LEU A 287 -2.77 -9.13 -10.60
N GLU A 288 -3.16 -10.19 -9.91
CA GLU A 288 -2.37 -11.42 -9.77
C GLU A 288 -2.23 -12.19 -11.10
N LEU A 289 -3.25 -12.18 -11.96
CA LEU A 289 -3.17 -12.72 -13.32
C LEU A 289 -2.26 -11.87 -14.23
N SER A 290 -2.40 -10.53 -14.15
CA SER A 290 -1.59 -9.58 -14.91
C SER A 290 -0.10 -9.69 -14.55
N ASN A 291 0.21 -9.80 -13.26
CA ASN A 291 1.58 -9.96 -12.75
C ASN A 291 2.25 -11.26 -13.21
N ARG A 292 1.45 -12.29 -13.55
CA ARG A 292 1.92 -13.54 -14.13
C ARG A 292 1.91 -13.56 -15.66
N GLY A 293 1.68 -12.40 -16.29
CA GLY A 293 1.82 -12.21 -17.74
C GLY A 293 0.62 -12.66 -18.57
N MET A 294 -0.54 -12.91 -17.96
CA MET A 294 -1.77 -13.18 -18.73
C MET A 294 -2.23 -11.91 -19.47
N ASN A 295 -2.70 -12.05 -20.72
CA ASN A 295 -3.17 -10.90 -21.49
C ASN A 295 -4.52 -10.37 -20.97
N ILE A 296 -4.69 -9.05 -21.02
CA ILE A 296 -5.86 -8.32 -20.52
C ILE A 296 -7.19 -8.87 -21.06
N THR A 297 -7.23 -9.29 -22.33
CA THR A 297 -8.46 -9.81 -22.95
C THR A 297 -8.89 -11.13 -22.29
N SER A 298 -7.96 -12.06 -22.05
CA SER A 298 -8.27 -13.34 -21.40
C SER A 298 -8.67 -13.15 -19.95
N ILE A 299 -8.01 -12.22 -19.24
CA ILE A 299 -8.39 -11.83 -17.88
C ILE A 299 -9.83 -11.30 -17.88
N GLY A 300 -10.18 -10.42 -18.83
CA GLY A 300 -11.53 -9.89 -18.97
C GLY A 300 -12.58 -10.98 -19.20
N TYR A 301 -12.30 -11.96 -20.06
CA TYR A 301 -13.19 -13.11 -20.28
C TYR A 301 -13.36 -13.95 -19.02
N ILE A 302 -12.27 -14.28 -18.32
CA ILE A 302 -12.29 -15.06 -17.08
C ILE A 302 -13.13 -14.33 -16.04
N LEU A 303 -12.87 -13.05 -15.78
CA LEU A 303 -13.61 -12.27 -14.79
C LEU A 303 -15.10 -12.13 -15.15
N ASN A 304 -15.43 -11.95 -16.43
CA ASN A 304 -16.81 -11.87 -16.88
C ASN A 304 -17.57 -13.17 -16.55
N GLU A 305 -17.03 -14.31 -16.96
CA GLU A 305 -17.62 -15.63 -16.71
C GLU A 305 -17.68 -15.96 -15.21
N SER A 306 -16.61 -15.64 -14.46
CA SER A 306 -16.54 -15.87 -13.01
C SER A 306 -17.57 -15.05 -12.25
N ILE A 307 -17.69 -13.75 -12.52
CA ILE A 307 -18.66 -12.87 -11.83
C ILE A 307 -20.09 -13.28 -12.19
N LYS A 308 -20.36 -13.54 -13.48
CA LYS A 308 -21.67 -13.99 -13.94
C LYS A 308 -22.11 -15.28 -13.26
N ASN A 309 -21.20 -16.27 -13.21
CA ASN A 309 -21.43 -17.53 -12.52
C ASN A 309 -21.63 -17.33 -11.00
N PHE A 310 -20.77 -16.54 -10.36
CA PHE A 310 -20.81 -16.31 -8.92
C PHE A 310 -22.12 -15.64 -8.47
N LEU A 311 -22.58 -14.64 -9.22
CA LEU A 311 -23.81 -13.92 -8.94
C LEU A 311 -25.07 -14.63 -9.49
N SER A 312 -24.91 -15.80 -10.14
CA SER A 312 -26.01 -16.54 -10.78
C SER A 312 -26.82 -15.69 -11.76
N LEU A 313 -26.14 -14.83 -12.53
CA LEU A 313 -26.77 -13.90 -13.45
C LEU A 313 -27.18 -14.58 -14.77
N ASP A 314 -28.32 -14.15 -15.31
CA ASP A 314 -28.83 -14.66 -16.58
C ASP A 314 -28.12 -14.04 -17.81
N ASN A 315 -28.55 -14.43 -19.00
CA ASN A 315 -28.01 -13.90 -20.26
C ASN A 315 -28.71 -12.61 -20.73
N SER A 316 -29.49 -11.95 -19.87
CA SER A 316 -30.19 -10.71 -20.25
C SER A 316 -29.20 -9.58 -20.53
N ARG A 317 -29.65 -8.58 -21.29
CA ARG A 317 -28.85 -7.38 -21.58
C ARG A 317 -28.46 -6.64 -20.29
N GLU A 318 -29.36 -6.61 -19.31
CA GLU A 318 -29.15 -5.97 -18.01
C GLU A 318 -28.06 -6.70 -17.21
N SER A 319 -28.21 -8.02 -17.03
CA SER A 319 -27.19 -8.86 -16.36
C SER A 319 -25.81 -8.72 -17.00
N ASN A 320 -25.74 -8.79 -18.34
CA ASN A 320 -24.47 -8.63 -19.04
C ASN A 320 -23.89 -7.22 -18.86
N SER A 321 -24.73 -6.17 -18.84
CA SER A 321 -24.28 -4.80 -18.56
C SER A 321 -23.71 -4.68 -17.14
N THR A 322 -24.38 -5.29 -16.15
CA THR A 322 -23.90 -5.31 -14.76
C THR A 322 -22.55 -6.00 -14.64
N VAL A 323 -22.38 -7.17 -15.26
CA VAL A 323 -21.09 -7.89 -15.25
C VAL A 323 -19.99 -7.06 -15.89
N VAL A 324 -20.25 -6.46 -17.06
CA VAL A 324 -19.28 -5.61 -17.76
C VAL A 324 -18.87 -4.43 -16.88
N SER A 325 -19.80 -3.77 -16.19
CA SER A 325 -19.49 -2.68 -15.27
C SER A 325 -18.62 -3.14 -14.11
N LEU A 326 -18.95 -4.28 -13.46
CA LEU A 326 -18.16 -4.81 -12.35
C LEU A 326 -16.73 -5.18 -12.79
N VAL A 327 -16.57 -5.83 -13.94
CA VAL A 327 -15.25 -6.16 -14.51
C VAL A 327 -14.47 -4.89 -14.83
N ALA A 328 -15.12 -3.88 -15.43
CA ALA A 328 -14.47 -2.62 -15.77
C ALA A 328 -13.98 -1.86 -14.54
N ILE A 329 -14.78 -1.84 -13.47
CA ILE A 329 -14.38 -1.25 -12.18
C ILE A 329 -13.20 -2.04 -11.61
N ALA A 330 -13.30 -3.36 -11.50
CA ALA A 330 -12.25 -4.21 -10.94
C ALA A 330 -10.91 -4.07 -11.68
N ALA A 331 -10.92 -4.03 -13.01
CA ALA A 331 -9.72 -3.85 -13.83
C ALA A 331 -9.09 -2.46 -13.67
N LYS A 332 -9.91 -1.44 -13.37
CA LYS A 332 -9.45 -0.07 -13.12
C LYS A 332 -9.06 0.19 -11.67
N MET A 333 -9.42 -0.70 -10.74
CA MET A 333 -9.15 -0.48 -9.32
C MET A 333 -7.68 -0.27 -9.04
N ALA A 334 -6.75 -1.00 -9.66
CA ALA A 334 -5.34 -0.81 -9.32
C ALA A 334 -4.33 -1.42 -10.29
N SER A 335 -3.16 -0.78 -10.34
CA SER A 335 -1.91 -1.27 -10.91
C SER A 335 -1.00 -1.95 -9.88
N SER A 336 -1.25 -1.76 -8.58
CA SER A 336 -0.50 -2.36 -7.49
C SER A 336 -1.40 -2.90 -6.38
N GLN A 337 -0.85 -3.77 -5.52
CA GLN A 337 -1.60 -4.34 -4.41
C GLN A 337 -1.98 -3.25 -3.40
N GLU A 338 -1.05 -2.35 -3.06
CA GLU A 338 -1.28 -1.24 -2.13
C GLU A 338 -2.42 -0.33 -2.59
N GLU A 339 -2.39 0.08 -3.87
CA GLU A 339 -3.44 0.88 -4.50
C GLU A 339 -4.81 0.18 -4.40
N LEU A 340 -4.85 -1.12 -4.67
CA LEU A 340 -6.07 -1.91 -4.60
C LEU A 340 -6.69 -1.88 -3.20
N PHE A 341 -5.86 -2.01 -2.16
CA PHE A 341 -6.30 -1.95 -0.77
C PHE A 341 -6.77 -0.55 -0.38
N SER A 342 -6.01 0.49 -0.70
CA SER A 342 -6.41 1.89 -0.45
C SER A 342 -7.76 2.21 -1.09
N LEU A 343 -7.95 1.81 -2.35
CA LEU A 343 -9.18 2.07 -3.08
C LEU A 343 -10.33 1.19 -2.62
N PHE A 344 -10.08 0.01 -2.06
CA PHE A 344 -11.12 -0.75 -1.38
C PHE A 344 -11.71 0.04 -0.20
N TYR A 345 -10.87 0.56 0.69
CA TYR A 345 -11.35 1.36 1.83
C TYR A 345 -12.09 2.61 1.39
N LEU A 346 -11.52 3.35 0.44
CA LEU A 346 -12.18 4.53 -0.12
C LEU A 346 -13.56 4.17 -0.68
N ARG A 347 -13.66 3.10 -1.47
CA ARG A 347 -14.91 2.69 -2.09
C ARG A 347 -15.94 2.20 -1.09
N GLN A 348 -15.53 1.59 0.03
CA GLN A 348 -16.49 1.27 1.11
C GLN A 348 -17.17 2.54 1.62
N VAL A 349 -16.40 3.61 1.87
CA VAL A 349 -16.95 4.89 2.34
C VAL A 349 -17.85 5.52 1.28
N MET A 350 -17.35 5.64 0.05
CA MET A 350 -18.06 6.35 -1.01
C MET A 350 -19.34 5.62 -1.43
N SER A 351 -19.28 4.30 -1.62
CA SER A 351 -20.44 3.51 -2.02
C SER A 351 -21.46 3.38 -0.89
N ASN A 352 -21.03 3.30 0.37
CA ASN A 352 -21.94 3.33 1.50
C ASN A 352 -22.66 4.69 1.61
N SER A 353 -21.94 5.80 1.48
CA SER A 353 -22.50 7.15 1.51
C SER A 353 -23.55 7.37 0.41
N ARG A 354 -23.34 6.77 -0.77
CA ARG A 354 -24.29 6.83 -1.89
C ARG A 354 -25.43 5.82 -1.80
N ARG A 355 -25.29 4.80 -0.96
CA ARG A 355 -26.17 3.62 -0.91
C ARG A 355 -26.24 2.84 -2.24
N GLU A 356 -25.23 3.02 -3.08
CA GLU A 356 -25.05 2.34 -4.38
C GLU A 356 -23.56 2.19 -4.70
N LEU A 357 -23.23 1.31 -5.65
CA LEU A 357 -21.85 1.12 -6.06
C LEU A 357 -21.29 2.37 -6.75
N CYS A 358 -20.10 2.79 -6.34
CA CYS A 358 -19.35 3.79 -7.08
C CYS A 358 -19.04 3.32 -8.49
N ASP A 359 -19.08 4.26 -9.42
CA ASP A 359 -18.65 4.06 -10.80
C ASP A 359 -17.13 3.85 -10.90
N ASP A 360 -16.62 3.86 -12.13
CA ASP A 360 -15.20 3.72 -12.41
C ASP A 360 -14.35 4.95 -12.01
N LYS A 361 -14.97 6.02 -11.52
CA LYS A 361 -14.31 7.17 -10.90
C LYS A 361 -14.15 7.02 -9.39
N MET A 362 -14.58 5.90 -8.81
CA MET A 362 -14.30 5.52 -7.42
C MET A 362 -14.83 6.53 -6.38
N GLY A 363 -15.88 7.29 -6.70
CA GLY A 363 -16.43 8.31 -5.81
C GLY A 363 -15.56 9.58 -5.70
N MET A 364 -14.55 9.75 -6.54
CA MET A 364 -13.64 10.92 -6.52
C MET A 364 -14.36 12.25 -6.75
N ASP A 365 -15.53 12.24 -7.37
CA ASP A 365 -16.40 13.41 -7.49
C ASP A 365 -16.92 13.91 -6.13
N MET A 366 -17.26 13.03 -5.19
CA MET A 366 -17.62 13.43 -3.81
C MET A 366 -16.42 14.05 -3.09
N LEU A 367 -15.23 13.46 -3.24
CA LEU A 367 -14.02 14.02 -2.65
C LEU A 367 -13.69 15.40 -3.24
N ARG A 368 -13.86 15.59 -4.55
CA ARG A 368 -13.69 16.91 -5.17
C ARG A 368 -14.72 17.93 -4.68
N GLU A 369 -15.97 17.51 -4.50
CA GLU A 369 -17.00 18.38 -3.95
C GLU A 369 -16.66 18.80 -2.51
N ALA A 370 -16.29 17.84 -1.65
CA ALA A 370 -15.86 18.11 -0.27
C ALA A 370 -14.63 19.04 -0.22
N ALA A 371 -13.62 18.78 -1.06
CA ALA A 371 -12.43 19.62 -1.15
C ALA A 371 -12.75 21.06 -1.61
N SER A 372 -13.71 21.22 -2.53
CA SER A 372 -14.11 22.55 -3.03
C SER A 372 -14.76 23.44 -1.96
N GLN A 373 -15.25 22.84 -0.87
CA GLN A 373 -15.89 23.56 0.24
C GLN A 373 -14.88 24.03 1.30
N GLN A 374 -13.63 23.58 1.24
CA GLN A 374 -12.58 23.94 2.19
C GLN A 374 -11.83 25.19 1.71
N SER A 375 -12.18 26.36 2.25
CA SER A 375 -11.62 27.64 1.80
C SER A 375 -10.25 28.01 2.41
N GLU A 376 -9.77 27.24 3.39
CA GLU A 376 -8.57 27.58 4.16
C GLU A 376 -7.27 26.94 3.63
N GLN A 377 -7.38 26.02 2.68
CA GLN A 377 -6.25 25.31 2.07
C GLN A 377 -6.35 25.32 0.54
N SER A 378 -5.30 24.88 -0.16
CA SER A 378 -5.40 24.66 -1.61
C SER A 378 -6.41 23.54 -1.90
N PHE A 379 -7.07 23.57 -3.06
CA PHE A 379 -8.04 22.53 -3.43
C PHE A 379 -7.37 21.15 -3.47
N GLU A 380 -6.14 21.15 -3.94
CA GLU A 380 -5.17 20.08 -3.95
C GLU A 380 -4.92 19.44 -2.58
N ASP A 381 -4.55 20.23 -1.57
CA ASP A 381 -4.32 19.76 -0.21
C ASP A 381 -5.62 19.27 0.42
N ALA A 382 -6.71 20.02 0.23
CA ALA A 382 -8.04 19.65 0.70
C ALA A 382 -8.52 18.31 0.11
N LEU A 383 -8.21 18.05 -1.16
CA LEU A 383 -8.53 16.79 -1.84
C LEU A 383 -7.69 15.64 -1.29
N HIS A 384 -6.39 15.85 -1.10
CA HIS A 384 -5.51 14.86 -0.51
C HIS A 384 -5.91 14.54 0.93
N GLU A 385 -6.17 15.56 1.75
CA GLU A 385 -6.66 15.42 3.11
C GLU A 385 -7.98 14.65 3.14
N SER A 386 -8.95 15.04 2.32
CA SER A 386 -10.25 14.34 2.24
C SER A 386 -10.10 12.86 1.87
N PHE A 387 -9.20 12.55 0.93
CA PHE A 387 -8.88 11.17 0.54
C PHE A 387 -8.24 10.39 1.70
N MET A 388 -7.23 10.97 2.36
CA MET A 388 -6.51 10.33 3.46
C MET A 388 -7.41 10.14 4.69
N VAL A 389 -8.27 11.11 5.00
CA VAL A 389 -9.26 11.03 6.08
C VAL A 389 -10.28 9.92 5.80
N ALA A 390 -10.81 9.85 4.58
CA ALA A 390 -11.76 8.79 4.20
C ALA A 390 -11.16 7.39 4.35
N ILE A 391 -9.93 7.19 3.88
CA ILE A 391 -9.23 5.91 4.03
C ILE A 391 -8.88 5.65 5.49
N GLY A 392 -8.35 6.64 6.21
CA GLY A 392 -7.94 6.52 7.61
C GLY A 392 -9.08 6.08 8.50
N HIS A 393 -10.21 6.79 8.48
CA HIS A 393 -11.39 6.41 9.25
C HIS A 393 -11.95 5.04 8.83
N SER A 394 -11.93 4.73 7.53
CA SER A 394 -12.36 3.41 7.06
C SER A 394 -11.47 2.29 7.61
N ILE A 395 -10.16 2.49 7.69
CA ILE A 395 -9.22 1.53 8.28
C ILE A 395 -9.45 1.42 9.79
N GLU A 396 -9.70 2.54 10.48
CA GLU A 396 -9.96 2.55 11.92
C GLU A 396 -11.19 1.71 12.30
N GLU A 397 -12.27 1.79 11.51
CA GLU A 397 -13.48 1.01 11.76
C GLU A 397 -13.41 -0.42 11.22
N ILE A 398 -13.00 -0.60 9.95
CA ILE A 398 -12.97 -1.94 9.32
C ILE A 398 -11.82 -2.78 9.87
N GLY A 399 -10.70 -2.16 10.24
CA GLY A 399 -9.43 -2.82 10.56
C GLY A 399 -8.55 -3.04 9.32
N ASP A 400 -7.26 -3.25 9.56
CA ASP A 400 -6.26 -3.37 8.50
C ASP A 400 -6.28 -4.76 7.80
N ILE A 401 -7.00 -4.85 6.68
CA ILE A 401 -7.00 -6.02 5.78
C ILE A 401 -5.73 -6.16 4.94
N THR A 402 -4.87 -5.14 4.85
CA THR A 402 -3.65 -5.18 4.00
C THR A 402 -2.63 -6.19 4.53
N SER A 403 -2.64 -6.40 5.84
CA SER A 403 -1.82 -7.40 6.54
C SER A 403 -2.35 -8.83 6.42
N ASP A 404 -3.53 -9.04 5.81
CA ASP A 404 -4.17 -10.35 5.73
C ASP A 404 -3.52 -11.25 4.66
N ARG A 405 -2.63 -12.12 5.11
CA ARG A 405 -1.94 -13.08 4.25
C ARG A 405 -2.87 -14.10 3.61
N THR A 406 -4.02 -14.39 4.22
CA THR A 406 -4.95 -15.40 3.72
C THR A 406 -5.69 -14.90 2.48
N ILE A 407 -6.08 -13.62 2.44
CA ILE A 407 -6.68 -13.00 1.25
C ILE A 407 -5.73 -13.11 0.05
N ILE A 408 -4.47 -12.70 0.24
CA ILE A 408 -3.44 -12.73 -0.81
C ILE A 408 -3.13 -14.18 -1.22
N TYR A 409 -3.00 -15.08 -0.26
CA TYR A 409 -2.76 -16.50 -0.53
C TYR A 409 -3.87 -17.14 -1.36
N ASN A 410 -5.14 -16.87 -1.04
CA ASN A 410 -6.29 -17.40 -1.76
C ASN A 410 -6.31 -16.90 -3.22
N ALA A 411 -5.99 -15.62 -3.45
CA ALA A 411 -5.88 -15.07 -4.81
C ALA A 411 -4.78 -15.77 -5.61
N LYS A 412 -3.58 -15.90 -5.03
CA LYS A 412 -2.45 -16.57 -5.67
C LYS A 412 -2.76 -18.02 -6.03
N LYS A 413 -3.34 -18.77 -5.09
CA LYS A 413 -3.77 -20.15 -5.32
C LYS A 413 -4.78 -20.25 -6.48
N CYS A 414 -5.77 -19.35 -6.50
CA CYS A 414 -6.76 -19.32 -7.57
C CYS A 414 -6.10 -19.09 -8.94
N VAL A 415 -5.16 -18.15 -9.02
CA VAL A 415 -4.42 -17.88 -10.26
C VAL A 415 -3.59 -19.06 -10.71
N ASP A 416 -2.90 -19.75 -9.79
CA ASP A 416 -2.08 -20.91 -10.15
C ASP A 416 -2.94 -22.01 -10.81
N VAL A 417 -4.17 -22.23 -10.32
CA VAL A 417 -5.14 -23.17 -10.92
C VAL A 417 -5.63 -22.68 -12.28
N ILE A 418 -5.91 -21.39 -12.44
CA ILE A 418 -6.33 -20.81 -13.72
C ILE A 418 -5.25 -21.01 -14.79
N LEU A 419 -3.98 -20.77 -14.44
CA LEU A 419 -2.86 -20.90 -15.37
C LEU A 419 -2.61 -22.36 -15.77
N ASP A 420 -2.67 -23.29 -14.83
CA ASP A 420 -2.58 -24.73 -15.11
C ASP A 420 -3.72 -25.20 -16.04
N SER A 421 -4.94 -24.72 -15.77
CA SER A 421 -6.12 -25.00 -16.59
C SER A 421 -6.05 -24.37 -17.99
N ALA A 422 -5.33 -23.24 -18.14
CA ALA A 422 -5.13 -22.58 -19.43
C ALA A 422 -4.07 -23.29 -20.30
N GLN A 423 -3.04 -23.86 -19.69
CA GLN A 423 -1.99 -24.62 -20.39
C GLN A 423 -2.49 -25.95 -20.98
N THR A 424 -3.52 -26.54 -20.38
CA THR A 424 -4.13 -27.81 -20.81
C THR A 424 -5.12 -27.67 -21.99
N GLY A 425 -5.26 -26.47 -22.55
CA GLY A 425 -6.05 -26.20 -23.76
C GLY A 425 -7.40 -25.57 -23.43
N TRP A 426 -7.41 -24.24 -23.34
CA TRP A 426 -8.63 -23.44 -23.37
C TRP A 426 -9.22 -23.51 -24.79
N ARG A 427 -10.43 -24.05 -24.95
CA ARG A 427 -11.20 -24.04 -26.20
C ARG A 427 -12.53 -23.34 -25.99
#